data_AF-A0A7S2GYQ0-F1
#
_entry.id   AF-A0A7S2GYQ0-F1
#
_cell.length_a   1.000
_cell.length_b   1.000
_cell.length_c   1.000
_cell.angle_alpha   90.00
_cell.angle_beta   90.00
_cell.angle_gamma   90.00
#
_symmetry.space_group_name_H-M   'P 1'
#
loop_
_entity.id
_entity.type
_entity.pdbx_description
1 polymer ?
#
loop_
_entity_poly.entity_id
_entity_poly.type
_entity_poly.pdbx_seq_one_letter_code
_entity_poly.pdbx_strand_id
1 'polypeptide(L)'
;GNIMSPFDENSYNENIMGEFCTLEWSLHKKNPSSVPMFRDLVSKSPDCKHNRIKVSLKQIADAAREYDQNNRDLISSSGDDHNPEMRNEIPGAAYNLDPTGFVFHESRCGSTLVANSLAAMNPEAHRVYSESQPPIEALTA
;
A
#
# COMPACT_ATOMS: atom_id res chain seq x y z
N GLY A 1 10.55 7.69 26.01
CA GLY A 1 9.56 6.62 26.06
C GLY A 1 9.74 5.78 24.83
N ASN A 2 10.16 4.52 24.99
CA ASN A 2 10.33 3.62 23.86
C ASN A 2 8.95 3.30 23.28
N ILE A 3 8.74 3.69 22.02
CA ILE A 3 7.61 3.21 21.24
C ILE A 3 7.85 1.72 21.03
N MET A 4 6.99 0.91 21.64
CA MET A 4 6.97 -0.53 21.51
C MET A 4 6.76 -0.87 20.03
N SER A 5 7.74 -1.50 19.38
CA SER A 5 7.51 -2.17 18.09
C SER A 5 6.42 -3.23 18.34
N PRO A 6 5.23 -3.15 17.73
CA PRO A 6 4.14 -4.07 18.02
C PRO A 6 4.27 -5.42 17.29
N PHE A 7 5.38 -5.68 16.61
CA PHE A 7 5.56 -6.90 15.84
C PHE A 7 6.92 -7.51 16.18
N ASP A 8 6.89 -8.64 16.89
CA ASP A 8 8.06 -9.50 17.04
C ASP A 8 8.46 -9.99 15.64
N GLU A 9 9.64 -9.60 15.15
CA GLU A 9 10.10 -9.90 13.80
C GLU A 9 10.19 -11.42 13.53
N ASN A 10 10.24 -12.22 14.61
CA ASN A 10 10.22 -13.68 14.58
C ASN A 10 8.82 -14.30 14.52
N SER A 11 7.75 -13.49 14.56
CA SER A 11 6.36 -13.95 14.58
C SER A 11 5.77 -14.19 13.18
N TYR A 12 6.46 -13.75 12.12
CA TYR A 12 6.02 -14.02 10.75
C TYR A 12 6.18 -15.51 10.44
N ASN A 13 5.07 -16.24 10.53
CA ASN A 13 5.01 -17.65 10.18
C ASN A 13 5.39 -17.80 8.70
N GLU A 14 6.48 -18.52 8.42
CA GLU A 14 7.04 -18.68 7.06
C GLU A 14 6.03 -19.26 6.06
N ASN A 15 4.97 -19.89 6.58
CA ASN A 15 3.92 -20.55 5.82
C ASN A 15 2.82 -19.61 5.29
N ILE A 16 2.81 -18.32 5.66
CA ILE A 16 1.80 -17.39 5.14
C ILE A 16 2.22 -16.91 3.76
N MET A 17 1.47 -17.34 2.75
CA MET A 17 1.67 -16.95 1.35
C MET A 17 0.73 -15.80 1.00
N GLY A 18 1.26 -14.73 0.41
CA GLY A 18 0.49 -13.66 -0.18
C GLY A 18 0.41 -13.80 -1.70
N GLU A 19 -0.66 -13.27 -2.28
CA GLU A 19 -0.78 -13.08 -3.72
C GLU A 19 -0.59 -11.61 -4.06
N PHE A 20 0.35 -11.31 -4.97
CA PHE A 20 0.78 -9.96 -5.31
C PHE A 20 0.64 -9.70 -6.81
N CYS A 21 0.36 -8.45 -7.16
CA CYS A 21 0.34 -7.95 -8.53
C CYS A 21 0.55 -6.43 -8.53
N THR A 22 0.93 -5.85 -9.67
CA THR A 22 1.04 -4.41 -9.82
C THR A 22 -0.34 -3.76 -10.03
N LEU A 23 -0.64 -2.75 -9.21
CA LEU A 23 -1.87 -1.96 -9.30
C LEU A 23 -1.68 -0.72 -10.18
N GLU A 24 -2.62 -0.48 -11.09
CA GLU A 24 -2.64 0.70 -11.94
C GLU A 24 -3.39 1.86 -11.26
N TRP A 25 -2.74 2.49 -10.27
CA TRP A 25 -3.33 3.57 -9.46
C TRP A 25 -3.83 4.76 -10.29
N SER A 26 -3.29 4.97 -11.49
CA SER A 26 -3.73 6.05 -12.38
C SER A 26 -5.23 5.93 -12.74
N LEU A 27 -5.79 4.71 -12.77
CA LEU A 27 -7.21 4.49 -13.03
C LEU A 27 -8.09 5.14 -11.96
N HIS A 28 -7.71 5.00 -10.69
CA HIS A 28 -8.43 5.57 -9.55
C HIS A 28 -8.24 7.07 -9.44
N LYS A 29 -7.01 7.56 -9.67
CA LYS A 29 -6.73 9.00 -9.71
C LYS A 29 -7.50 9.72 -10.82
N LYS A 30 -7.57 9.12 -12.02
CA LYS A 30 -8.23 9.74 -13.19
C LYS A 30 -9.74 9.78 -13.06
N ASN A 31 -10.35 8.71 -12.56
CA ASN A 31 -11.79 8.64 -12.38
C ASN A 31 -12.16 7.71 -11.21
N PRO A 32 -12.19 8.24 -9.96
CA PRO A 32 -12.42 7.42 -8.78
C PRO A 32 -13.80 6.77 -8.78
N SER A 33 -14.80 7.42 -9.39
CA SER A 33 -16.15 6.83 -9.54
C SER A 33 -16.19 5.58 -10.42
N SER A 34 -15.20 5.40 -11.30
CA SER A 34 -15.12 4.23 -12.19
C SER A 34 -14.41 3.03 -11.56
N VAL A 35 -13.62 3.24 -10.51
CA VAL A 35 -12.96 2.19 -9.70
C VAL A 35 -13.10 2.52 -8.21
N PRO A 36 -14.33 2.64 -7.69
CA PRO A 36 -14.59 3.24 -6.39
C PRO A 36 -14.12 2.38 -5.21
N MET A 37 -13.95 1.06 -5.41
CA MET A 37 -13.44 0.13 -4.41
C MET A 37 -12.11 -0.48 -4.85
N PHE A 38 -11.31 -0.96 -3.89
CA PHE A 38 -10.01 -1.58 -4.19
C PHE A 38 -10.16 -2.82 -5.09
N ARG A 39 -11.15 -3.69 -4.86
CA ARG A 39 -11.50 -4.78 -5.78
C ARG A 39 -11.71 -4.33 -7.24
N ASP A 40 -12.26 -3.14 -7.47
CA ASP A 40 -12.49 -2.61 -8.81
C ASP A 40 -11.14 -2.25 -9.46
N LEU A 41 -10.25 -1.63 -8.68
CA LEU A 41 -8.89 -1.32 -9.10
C LEU A 41 -8.10 -2.58 -9.44
N VAL A 42 -8.15 -3.61 -8.59
CA VAL A 42 -7.54 -4.93 -8.86
C VAL A 42 -8.10 -5.52 -10.15
N SER A 43 -9.43 -5.51 -10.32
CA SER A 43 -10.09 -6.10 -11.49
C SER A 43 -9.78 -5.37 -12.81
N LYS A 44 -9.37 -4.10 -12.76
CA LYS A 44 -9.05 -3.31 -13.96
C LYS A 44 -7.54 -3.14 -14.18
N SER A 45 -6.72 -3.47 -13.19
CA SER A 45 -5.25 -3.49 -13.33
C SER A 45 -4.85 -4.67 -14.23
N PRO A 46 -4.19 -4.44 -15.38
CA PRO A 46 -3.83 -5.51 -16.33
C PRO A 46 -2.96 -6.60 -15.70
N ASP A 47 -2.01 -6.20 -14.86
CA ASP A 47 -1.05 -7.11 -14.23
C ASP A 47 -1.74 -8.07 -13.24
N CYS A 48 -2.73 -7.58 -12.50
CA CYS A 48 -3.53 -8.38 -11.58
C CYS A 48 -4.45 -9.41 -12.25
N LYS A 49 -4.61 -9.40 -13.58
CA LYS A 49 -5.36 -10.44 -14.30
C LYS A 49 -4.51 -11.61 -14.73
N HIS A 50 -3.24 -11.38 -15.05
CA HIS A 50 -2.41 -12.35 -15.76
C HIS A 50 -1.11 -12.71 -15.02
N ASN A 51 -0.60 -11.81 -14.18
CA ASN A 51 0.75 -11.90 -13.62
C ASN A 51 0.73 -11.88 -12.09
N ARG A 52 -0.21 -12.59 -11.47
CA ARG A 52 -0.21 -12.73 -10.02
C ARG A 52 0.93 -13.64 -9.59
N ILE A 53 1.73 -13.17 -8.63
CA ILE A 53 2.80 -13.97 -8.03
C ILE A 53 2.38 -14.39 -6.62
N LYS A 54 2.73 -15.62 -6.25
CA LYS A 54 2.56 -16.13 -4.88
C LYS A 54 3.92 -16.23 -4.23
N VAL A 55 4.10 -15.47 -3.16
CA VAL A 55 5.37 -15.40 -2.42
C VAL A 55 5.07 -15.39 -0.93
N SER A 56 6.03 -15.83 -0.11
CA SER A 56 5.90 -15.75 1.35
C SER A 56 5.80 -14.28 1.77
N LEU A 57 4.85 -13.97 2.66
CA LEU A 57 4.72 -12.63 3.24
C LEU A 57 6.00 -12.19 3.96
N LYS A 58 6.72 -13.13 4.58
CA LYS A 58 8.00 -12.84 5.20
C LYS A 58 9.04 -12.40 4.16
N GLN A 59 9.21 -13.20 3.10
CA GLN A 59 10.19 -12.93 2.05
C GLN A 59 9.96 -11.59 1.37
N ILE A 60 8.71 -11.27 1.02
CA ILE A 60 8.40 -10.01 0.35
C ILE A 60 8.52 -8.80 1.29
N ALA A 61 8.16 -8.94 2.57
CA ALA A 61 8.34 -7.87 3.54
C ALA A 61 9.82 -7.58 3.80
N ASP A 62 10.64 -8.63 3.93
CA ASP A 62 12.08 -8.51 4.11
C ASP A 62 12.73 -7.88 2.87
N ALA A 63 12.36 -8.33 1.66
CA ALA A 63 12.85 -7.75 0.40
C ALA A 63 12.44 -6.28 0.21
N ALA A 64 11.21 -5.91 0.59
CA ALA A 64 10.75 -4.52 0.54
C ALA A 64 11.52 -3.62 1.50
N ARG A 65 11.82 -4.10 2.72
CA ARG A 65 12.64 -3.35 3.70
C ARG A 65 14.07 -3.17 3.20
N GLU A 66 14.68 -4.23 2.65
CA GLU A 66 16.03 -4.16 2.08
C GLU A 66 16.09 -3.17 0.91
N TYR A 67 15.11 -3.23 0.00
CA TYR A 67 15.01 -2.29 -1.12
C TYR A 67 14.89 -0.83 -0.65
N ASP A 68 14.05 -0.58 0.36
CA ASP A 68 13.89 0.75 0.95
C ASP A 68 15.17 1.26 1.62
N GLN A 69 15.90 0.40 2.34
CA GLN A 69 17.17 0.74 2.97
C GLN A 69 18.21 1.12 1.92
N ASN A 70 18.38 0.30 0.89
CA ASN A 70 19.33 0.56 -0.19
C ASN A 70 19.02 1.89 -0.90
N ASN A 71 17.75 2.19 -1.15
CA ASN A 71 17.35 3.46 -1.75
C ASN A 71 17.52 4.66 -0.81
N ARG A 72 17.29 4.49 0.50
CA ARG A 72 17.58 5.53 1.49
C ARG A 72 19.07 5.83 1.55
N ASP A 73 19.91 4.81 1.52
CA ASP A 73 21.37 4.98 1.54
C ASP A 73 21.87 5.72 0.28
N LEU A 74 21.27 5.47 -0.89
CA LEU A 74 21.51 6.23 -2.11
C LEU A 74 21.07 7.70 -2.00
N ILE A 75 19.94 7.97 -1.33
CA ILE A 75 19.40 9.32 -1.12
C ILE A 75 20.22 10.10 -0.07
N SER A 76 20.60 9.46 1.04
CA SER A 76 21.39 10.10 2.11
C SER A 76 22.85 10.33 1.70
N SER A 77 23.40 9.54 0.78
CA SER A 77 24.73 9.80 0.20
C SER A 77 24.77 10.99 -0.76
N SER A 78 23.62 11.51 -1.20
CA SER A 78 23.49 12.80 -1.92
C SER A 78 23.51 14.04 -1.03
N GLY A 79 23.55 13.90 0.31
CA GLY A 79 23.88 15.00 1.23
C GLY A 79 22.74 15.96 1.62
N ASP A 80 21.48 15.62 1.35
CA ASP A 80 20.33 16.49 1.65
C ASP A 80 19.21 15.70 2.38
N ASP A 81 19.41 15.48 3.68
CA ASP A 81 18.66 14.49 4.49
C ASP A 81 17.19 14.87 4.81
N HIS A 82 16.68 16.01 4.34
CA HIS A 82 15.39 16.56 4.81
C HIS A 82 14.39 16.99 3.74
N ASN A 83 14.55 16.61 2.46
CA ASN A 83 13.51 16.87 1.47
C ASN A 83 12.62 15.62 1.20
N PRO A 84 11.40 15.53 1.77
CA PRO A 84 10.46 14.46 1.44
C PRO A 84 10.00 14.47 -0.02
N GLU A 85 10.23 15.55 -0.78
CA GLU A 85 9.94 15.61 -2.22
C GLU A 85 10.90 14.74 -3.05
N MET A 86 12.10 14.45 -2.56
CA MET A 86 13.10 13.67 -3.30
C MET A 86 12.75 12.18 -3.42
N ARG A 87 11.81 11.69 -2.59
CA ARG A 87 11.25 10.33 -2.72
C ARG A 87 10.45 10.15 -4.02
N ASN A 88 10.02 11.24 -4.67
CA ASN A 88 9.29 11.18 -5.93
C ASN A 88 10.20 11.26 -7.17
N GLU A 89 11.52 11.41 -6.99
CA GLU A 89 12.47 11.67 -8.09
C GLU A 89 13.10 10.41 -8.71
N ILE A 90 12.81 9.20 -8.20
CA ILE A 90 13.20 7.97 -8.89
C ILE A 90 11.95 7.36 -9.56
N PRO A 91 11.72 7.65 -10.86
CA PRO A 91 10.64 7.02 -11.62
C PRO A 91 10.73 5.49 -11.51
N GLY A 92 9.67 4.88 -11.00
CA GLY A 92 9.55 3.41 -10.93
C GLY A 92 10.10 2.76 -9.66
N ALA A 93 10.65 3.52 -8.71
CA ALA A 93 11.02 2.96 -7.41
C ALA A 93 9.77 2.71 -6.55
N ALA A 94 9.66 1.50 -6.00
CA ALA A 94 8.61 1.12 -5.06
C ALA A 94 9.10 1.39 -3.64
N TYR A 95 8.37 2.20 -2.88
CA TYR A 95 8.74 2.49 -1.48
C TYR A 95 7.66 1.99 -0.54
N ASN A 96 8.03 1.58 0.68
CA ASN A 96 7.03 1.42 1.72
C ASN A 96 6.38 2.78 2.01
N LEU A 97 5.04 2.79 1.93
CA LEU A 97 4.25 3.95 2.30
C LEU A 97 3.87 3.84 3.76
N ASP A 98 4.35 4.78 4.57
CA ASP A 98 3.90 4.92 5.94
C ASP A 98 2.41 5.33 5.92
N PRO A 99 1.51 4.51 6.50
CA PRO A 99 0.10 4.87 6.54
C PRO A 99 -0.09 6.12 7.39
N THR A 100 -0.74 7.14 6.82
CA THR A 100 -1.00 8.41 7.52
C THR A 100 -2.23 8.34 8.42
N GLY A 101 -3.08 7.33 8.23
CA GLY A 101 -4.26 7.10 9.06
C GLY A 101 -5.06 5.87 8.65
N PHE A 102 -5.94 5.43 9.56
CA PHE A 102 -6.87 4.32 9.35
C PHE A 102 -8.27 4.76 9.76
N VAL A 103 -9.28 4.36 8.99
CA VAL A 103 -10.69 4.60 9.29
C VAL A 103 -11.40 3.27 9.37
N PHE A 104 -11.90 2.92 10.56
CA PHE A 104 -12.72 1.75 10.78
C PHE A 104 -14.19 2.14 10.69
N HIS A 105 -14.96 1.36 9.94
CA HIS A 105 -16.36 1.65 9.70
C HIS A 105 -17.15 0.35 9.49
N GLU A 106 -18.46 0.41 9.73
CA GLU A 106 -19.35 -0.69 9.38
C GLU A 106 -19.60 -0.74 7.87
N SER A 107 -20.09 -1.88 7.37
CA SER A 107 -20.46 -1.99 5.97
C SER A 107 -21.67 -1.10 5.64
N ARG A 108 -21.70 -0.52 4.43
CA ARG A 108 -22.80 0.29 3.90
C ARG A 108 -23.08 1.61 4.64
N CYS A 109 -22.09 2.18 5.33
CA CYS A 109 -22.20 3.51 5.98
C CYS A 109 -21.74 4.68 5.09
N GLY A 110 -21.51 4.45 3.79
CA GLY A 110 -20.98 5.47 2.87
C GLY A 110 -19.46 5.66 2.95
N SER A 111 -18.72 4.72 3.52
CA SER A 111 -17.25 4.78 3.60
C SER A 111 -16.56 4.90 2.24
N THR A 112 -17.08 4.24 1.21
CA THR A 112 -16.58 4.34 -0.16
C THR A 112 -16.71 5.78 -0.69
N LEU A 113 -17.78 6.49 -0.34
CA LEU A 113 -17.94 7.91 -0.70
C LEU A 113 -16.86 8.74 -0.03
N VAL A 114 -16.69 8.58 1.30
CA VAL A 114 -15.66 9.31 2.07
C VAL A 114 -14.26 9.04 1.54
N ALA A 115 -13.90 7.77 1.27
CA ALA A 115 -12.61 7.40 0.72
C ALA A 115 -12.34 8.04 -0.65
N ASN A 116 -13.33 8.02 -1.55
CA ASN A 116 -13.20 8.66 -2.85
C ASN A 116 -13.14 10.19 -2.75
N SER A 117 -13.87 10.80 -1.81
CA SER A 117 -13.76 12.24 -1.53
C SER A 117 -12.35 12.60 -1.04
N LEU A 118 -11.78 11.83 -0.11
CA LEU A 118 -10.42 12.04 0.38
C LEU A 118 -9.38 11.89 -0.73
N ALA A 119 -9.50 10.87 -1.58
CA ALA A 119 -8.62 10.70 -2.74
C ALA A 119 -8.73 11.88 -3.71
N ALA A 120 -9.94 12.39 -3.96
CA ALA A 120 -10.18 13.49 -4.87
C ALA A 120 -9.68 14.86 -4.36
N MET A 121 -9.55 15.04 -3.03
CA MET A 121 -9.05 16.31 -2.45
C MET A 121 -7.60 16.62 -2.86
N ASN A 122 -6.76 15.60 -3.04
CA ASN A 122 -5.41 15.75 -3.58
C ASN A 122 -4.98 14.46 -4.30
N PRO A 123 -5.33 14.28 -5.59
CA PRO A 123 -5.08 13.03 -6.31
C PRO A 123 -3.60 12.66 -6.45
N GLU A 124 -2.69 13.64 -6.34
CA GLU A 124 -1.26 13.37 -6.44
C GLU A 124 -0.68 12.86 -5.12
N ALA A 125 -1.10 13.44 -4.00
CA ALA A 125 -0.59 13.08 -2.68
C ALA A 125 -1.40 11.97 -1.98
N HIS A 126 -2.72 11.91 -2.17
CA HIS A 126 -3.59 11.02 -1.43
C HIS A 126 -3.73 9.66 -2.13
N ARG A 127 -3.49 8.59 -1.37
CA ARG A 127 -3.80 7.21 -1.75
C ARG A 127 -4.75 6.64 -0.70
N VAL A 128 -6.03 6.61 -1.03
CA VAL A 128 -7.09 6.19 -0.11
C VAL A 128 -7.92 5.12 -0.79
N TYR A 129 -8.13 4.01 -0.09
CA TYR A 129 -9.03 2.95 -0.53
C TYR A 129 -9.92 2.52 0.63
N SER A 130 -11.10 1.98 0.31
CA SER A 130 -12.04 1.43 1.29
C SER A 130 -12.41 0.01 0.87
N GLU A 131 -12.32 -0.89 1.83
CA GLU A 131 -12.60 -2.31 1.71
C GLU A 131 -13.29 -2.76 3.00
N SER A 132 -14.45 -3.41 2.89
CA SER A 132 -15.25 -3.81 4.05
C SER A 132 -14.86 -5.17 4.64
N GLN A 133 -14.09 -5.97 3.89
CA GLN A 133 -13.91 -7.40 4.15
C GLN A 133 -12.53 -7.82 4.72
N PRO A 134 -11.40 -7.17 4.38
CA PRO A 134 -10.06 -7.69 4.70
C PRO A 134 -9.80 -7.97 6.19
N PRO A 135 -10.23 -7.13 7.17
CA PRO A 135 -10.00 -7.45 8.58
C PRO A 135 -10.76 -8.70 9.04
N ILE A 136 -11.96 -8.93 8.51
CA ILE A 136 -12.78 -10.10 8.87
C ILE A 136 -12.20 -11.37 8.24
N GLU A 137 -11.74 -11.30 7.00
CA GLU A 137 -11.09 -12.43 6.33
C GLU A 137 -9.78 -12.80 7.04
N ALA A 138 -8.98 -11.83 7.45
CA ALA A 138 -7.75 -12.09 8.19
C ALA A 138 -7.99 -12.71 9.58
N LEU A 139 -9.12 -12.41 10.23
CA LEU A 139 -9.50 -13.01 11.52
C LEU A 139 -10.03 -14.44 11.40
N THR A 140 -10.37 -14.89 10.19
CA THR A 140 -11.02 -16.18 9.93
C THR A 140 -10.18 -17.15 9.09
N ALA A 141 -9.00 -16.72 8.65
CA ALA A 141 -7.98 -17.51 7.94
C ALA A 141 -7.07 -18.27 8.91
#